data_AF-A0A382Y4C1-F1
#
_entry.id   AF-A0A382Y4C1-F1
#
_cell.length_a   1.000
_cell.length_b   1.000
_cell.length_c   1.000
_cell.angle_alpha   90.00
_cell.angle_beta   90.00
_cell.angle_gamma   90.00
#
_symmetry.space_group_name_H-M   'P 1'
#
loop_
_entity.id
_entity.type
_entity.pdbx_description
1 polymer ?
#
loop_
_entity_poly.entity_id
_entity_poly.type
_entity_poly.pdbx_seq_one_letter_code
_entity_poly.pdbx_strand_id
1 'polypeptide(L)' 'GYGAVKDRVSIQDWHATILHQLGIDHEKLFFDRNGLHEKLTHTHPTRVVKEILA' A
#
# COMPACT_ATOMS: atom_id res chain seq x y z
N GLY A 1 -2.35 -22.26 9.61
CA GLY A 1 -1.35 -21.20 9.36
C GLY A 1 -1.45 -20.18 10.47
N TYR A 2 -0.32 -19.83 11.07
CA TYR A 2 -0.28 -18.78 12.10
C TYR A 2 -0.23 -17.43 11.40
N GLY A 3 -1.29 -16.63 11.52
CA GLY A 3 -1.32 -15.25 11.05
C GLY A 3 -1.50 -14.33 12.25
N ALA A 4 -0.81 -13.18 12.25
CA ALA A 4 -0.85 -12.23 13.37
C ALA A 4 -2.31 -11.95 13.81
N VAL A 5 -2.60 -12.01 15.11
CA VAL A 5 -3.99 -11.87 15.62
C VAL A 5 -4.38 -10.40 15.76
N LYS A 6 -3.40 -9.49 15.82
CA LYS A 6 -3.57 -8.05 16.00
C LYS A 6 -2.60 -7.30 15.08
N ASP A 7 -3.02 -6.13 14.59
CA ASP A 7 -2.21 -5.22 13.77
C ASP A 7 -1.53 -5.91 12.58
N ARG A 8 -2.33 -6.69 11.82
CA ARG A 8 -1.83 -7.34 10.59
C ARG A 8 -1.36 -6.29 9.60
N VAL A 9 -0.09 -6.37 9.26
CA VAL A 9 0.52 -5.60 8.19
C VAL A 9 0.83 -6.56 7.04
N SER A 10 0.31 -6.24 5.86
CA SER A 10 0.66 -6.96 4.63
C SER A 10 1.93 -6.39 4.01
N ILE A 11 2.55 -7.12 3.08
CA ILE A 11 3.66 -6.58 2.27
C ILE A 11 3.25 -5.30 1.52
N GLN A 12 1.96 -5.19 1.17
CA GLN A 12 1.43 -4.09 0.38
C GLN A 12 1.33 -2.82 1.24
N ASP A 13 0.94 -2.95 2.51
CA ASP A 13 0.96 -1.86 3.50
C ASP A 13 2.39 -1.36 3.77
N TRP A 14 3.37 -2.27 3.75
CA TRP A 14 4.79 -1.91 3.84
C TRP A 14 5.26 -1.06 2.66
N HIS A 15 4.96 -1.48 1.43
CA HIS A 15 5.30 -0.70 0.24
C HIS A 15 4.58 0.66 0.22
N ALA A 16 3.31 0.71 0.62
CA ALA A 16 2.57 1.95 0.77
C ALA A 16 3.25 2.90 1.77
N THR A 17 3.75 2.36 2.89
CA THR A 17 4.46 3.14 3.90
C THR A 17 5.80 3.66 3.40
N ILE A 18 6.59 2.85 2.68
CA ILE A 18 7.85 3.30 2.07
C ILE A 18 7.62 4.40 1.04
N LEU A 19 6.66 4.21 0.12
CA LEU A 19 6.33 5.21 -0.89
C LEU A 19 5.87 6.52 -0.25
N HIS A 20 5.05 6.43 0.80
CA HIS A 20 4.61 7.60 1.56
C HIS A 20 5.78 8.36 2.17
N GLN A 21 6.76 7.67 2.77
CA GLN A 21 7.97 8.30 3.33
C GLN A 21 8.86 8.95 2.25
N LEU A 22 8.82 8.46 1.02
CA LEU A 22 9.50 9.06 -0.13
C LEU A 22 8.73 10.23 -0.74
N GLY A 23 7.59 10.63 -0.16
CA GLY A 23 6.72 11.68 -0.69
C GLY A 23 5.90 11.26 -1.90
N ILE A 24 5.88 9.95 -2.21
CA ILE A 24 5.14 9.38 -3.33
C ILE A 24 3.79 8.89 -2.82
N ASP A 25 2.72 9.43 -3.41
CA ASP A 25 1.37 9.02 -3.08
C ASP A 25 1.04 7.67 -3.74
N HIS A 26 1.16 6.59 -2.96
CA HIS A 26 0.84 5.23 -3.40
C HIS A 26 -0.60 5.07 -3.93
N GLU A 27 -1.53 5.94 -3.52
CA GLU A 27 -2.90 5.93 -4.03
C GLU A 27 -3.03 6.55 -5.40
N LYS A 28 -2.08 7.40 -5.84
CA LYS A 28 -2.09 8.07 -7.15
C LYS A 28 -1.27 7.36 -8.22
N LEU A 29 -0.64 6.24 -7.87
CA LEU A 29 0.08 5.38 -8.82
C LEU A 29 -0.90 4.52 -9.62
N PHE A 30 -1.56 5.15 -10.58
CA PHE A 30 -2.42 4.49 -11.55
C PHE A 30 -1.74 4.40 -12.91
N PHE A 31 -1.94 3.28 -13.58
CA PHE A 31 -1.60 3.08 -14.97
C PHE A 31 -2.89 2.94 -15.76
N ASP A 32 -3.06 3.79 -16.77
CA ASP A 32 -4.23 3.71 -17.65
C ASP A 32 -3.96 2.68 -18.75
N ARG A 33 -4.63 1.55 -18.65
CA ARG A 33 -4.53 0.47 -19.64
C ARG A 33 -5.91 0.23 -20.23
N ASN A 34 -6.07 0.58 -21.51
CA ASN A 34 -7.34 0.42 -22.25
C ASN A 34 -8.54 1.12 -21.59
N GLY A 35 -8.33 2.28 -20.95
CA GLY A 35 -9.39 3.02 -20.25
C GLY A 35 -9.73 2.45 -18.86
N LEU A 36 -8.96 1.46 -18.39
CA LEU A 36 -9.03 0.96 -17.03
C LEU A 36 -7.91 1.60 -16.21
N HIS A 37 -8.28 2.35 -15.17
CA HIS A 37 -7.33 2.88 -14.19
C HIS A 37 -6.91 1.75 -13.24
N GLU A 38 -5.83 1.05 -13.58
CA GLU A 38 -5.26 0.00 -12.73
C GLU A 38 -4.23 0.60 -11.77
N LYS A 39 -4.34 0.29 -10.47
CA LYS A 39 -3.29 0.65 -9.51
C LYS A 39 -2.04 -0.21 -9.76
N LEU A 40 -0.89 0.45 -9.89
CA LEU A 40 0.41 -0.22 -10.12
C LEU A 40 0.94 -0.95 -8.88
N THR A 41 0.48 -0.54 -7.70
CA THR A 41 1.10 -0.88 -6.42
C THR A 41 0.36 -1.98 -5.66
N HIS A 42 -0.96 -2.10 -5.82
CA HIS A 42 -1.79 -3.09 -5.12
C HIS A 42 -3.24 -3.09 -5.63
N THR A 43 -3.85 -4.28 -5.70
CA THR A 43 -5.27 -4.46 -6.02
C THR A 43 -6.17 -4.40 -4.78
N HIS A 44 -5.60 -4.57 -3.59
CA HIS A 44 -6.32 -4.56 -2.31
C HIS A 44 -6.21 -3.20 -1.61
N PRO A 45 -7.18 -2.84 -0.75
CA PRO A 45 -7.08 -1.64 0.07
C PRO A 45 -5.87 -1.76 1.00
N THR A 46 -4.87 -0.90 0.77
CA THR A 46 -3.67 -0.79 1.61
C THR A 46 -3.75 0.45 2.49
N ARG A 47 -3.18 0.36 3.68
CA ARG A 47 -3.04 1.50 4.60
C ARG A 47 -1.57 1.83 4.83
N VAL A 48 -1.27 3.12 4.96
CA VAL A 48 0.03 3.56 5.49
C VAL A 48 0.07 3.16 6.96
N VAL A 49 1.09 2.39 7.34
CA VAL A 49 1.28 1.90 8.70
C VAL A 49 1.89 3.02 9.53
N LYS A 50 1.05 3.90 10.06
CA LYS A 50 1.51 5.00 10.92
C LYS A 50 2.04 4.53 12.27
N GLU A 51 1.72 3.30 12.65
CA GLU A 51 2.12 2.65 13.90
C GLU A 51 3.64 2.42 13.98
N ILE A 52 4.34 2.39 12.84
CA ILE A 52 5.80 2.19 12.75
C ILE A 52 6.57 3.48 12.44
N LEU A 53 5.86 4.59 12.22
CA LEU A 53 6.48 5.89 11.97
C LEU A 53 6.77 6.57 13.32
N ALA A 54 8.01 7.05 13.49
CA ALA A 54 8.52 7.67 14.72
C ALA A 54 8.28 9.19 14.75
#